data_AF-A0A9P6R1K1-F1
#
_entry.id   AF-A0A9P6R1K1-F1
#
_cell.length_a   1.000
_cell.length_b   1.000
_cell.length_c   1.000
_cell.angle_alpha   90.00
_cell.angle_beta   90.00
_cell.angle_gamma   90.00
#
_symmetry.space_group_name_H-M   'P 1'
#
loop_
_entity.id
_entity.type
_entity.pdbx_description
1 polymer ?
#
loop_
_entity_poly.entity_id
_entity_poly.type
_entity_poly.pdbx_seq_one_letter_code
_entity_poly.pdbx_strand_id
1 'polypeptide(L)'
;MATITPEAPVLTELIAKIKKADPGLGIKKVLAEIQTQEPTWLVSEKRVKKLMDQAGIAVANAEPEGELDPSIPVSHIDTAVDINALTNGLVKAKMINKVIGKGLFATQELPKGKVLFTEFPFIYFPPMKRYNMVMKGDACGLCARTIKAGGLLSCVCPSCSRIKYCTKACRETSWDSSHRFECFGLNPALKDYVNFCVEENWNAGMGALRCYERILIANETSSEELTAVLKHFDAFATVSQEERQKRETSWDMMGDQSRAVWEKALELLIKGCKYPLKTLPKSGTSVLTKPLPDHLKDSLFSMDTYLKFVGRYNINNQDGGLYLLHSSLNHACTPNTVIDHPGAGTNYGVSVRLARTIKRDEQLQITYCDPRWKRDTRQQYLRTEYMFTCKCKRCTGSDDTLSEEIAQSLGLAQE
;
A
#
# COMPACT_ATOMS: atom_id res chain seq x y z
N MET A 1 36.75 32.12 1.86
CA MET A 1 37.61 31.02 2.34
C MET A 1 38.37 30.48 1.15
N ALA A 2 39.68 30.23 1.27
CA ALA A 2 40.48 29.71 0.16
C ALA A 2 40.01 28.29 -0.21
N THR A 3 39.79 28.03 -1.50
CA THR A 3 39.45 26.70 -2.00
C THR A 3 40.70 25.81 -2.01
N ILE A 4 40.61 24.63 -1.42
CA ILE A 4 41.73 23.70 -1.27
C ILE A 4 41.53 22.53 -2.23
N THR A 5 42.58 22.14 -2.94
CA THR A 5 42.57 20.91 -3.75
C THR A 5 43.14 19.77 -2.89
N PRO A 6 42.32 18.83 -2.40
CA PRO A 6 42.79 17.81 -1.46
C PRO A 6 43.80 16.86 -2.11
N GLU A 7 44.69 16.28 -1.32
CA GLU A 7 45.60 15.23 -1.77
C GLU A 7 44.87 13.93 -2.10
N ALA A 8 45.43 13.14 -3.02
CA ALA A 8 44.78 11.92 -3.51
C ALA A 8 44.48 10.87 -2.42
N PRO A 9 45.39 10.58 -1.46
CA PRO A 9 45.12 9.59 -0.41
C PRO A 9 43.95 10.01 0.50
N VAL A 10 43.94 11.28 0.91
CA VAL A 10 42.91 11.85 1.78
C VAL A 10 41.53 11.81 1.12
N LEU A 11 41.45 12.21 -0.16
CA LEU A 11 40.21 12.17 -0.91
C LEU A 11 39.73 10.72 -1.13
N THR A 12 40.65 9.78 -1.35
CA THR A 12 40.31 8.36 -1.56
C THR A 12 39.76 7.72 -0.29
N GLU A 13 40.33 8.03 0.88
CA GLU A 13 39.84 7.56 2.18
C GLU A 13 38.40 8.05 2.46
N LEU A 14 38.12 9.33 2.17
CA LEU A 14 36.79 9.89 2.31
C LEU A 14 35.78 9.23 1.35
N ILE A 15 36.16 9.04 0.08
CA ILE A 15 35.35 8.32 -0.91
C ILE A 15 35.03 6.90 -0.42
N ALA A 16 36.02 6.18 0.11
CA ALA A 16 35.85 4.83 0.65
C ALA A 16 34.90 4.81 1.86
N LYS A 17 34.98 5.80 2.75
CA LYS A 17 34.08 5.94 3.90
C LYS A 17 32.64 6.21 3.47
N ILE A 18 32.42 7.11 2.50
CA ILE A 18 31.11 7.41 1.92
C ILE A 18 30.52 6.15 1.28
N LYS A 19 31.32 5.43 0.49
CA LYS A 19 30.90 4.17 -0.16
C LYS A 19 30.70 3.00 0.79
N LYS A 20 31.41 2.96 1.91
CA LYS A 20 31.18 1.97 2.97
C LYS A 20 29.86 2.23 3.70
N ALA A 21 29.46 3.49 3.85
CA ALA A 21 28.18 3.87 4.45
C ALA A 21 27.00 3.61 3.50
N ASP A 22 27.17 3.88 2.20
CA ASP A 22 26.18 3.57 1.16
C ASP A 22 26.88 3.08 -0.14
N PRO A 23 26.98 1.76 -0.34
CA PRO A 23 27.63 1.17 -1.52
C PRO A 23 26.98 1.58 -2.85
N GLY A 24 25.68 1.95 -2.83
CA GLY A 24 24.88 2.25 -4.02
C GLY A 24 25.09 3.66 -4.60
N LEU A 25 25.87 4.53 -3.96
CA LEU A 25 26.03 5.90 -4.43
C LEU A 25 26.77 5.99 -5.78
N GLY A 26 26.15 6.63 -6.76
CA GLY A 26 26.83 7.01 -8.01
C GLY A 26 27.82 8.17 -7.80
N ILE A 27 28.73 8.37 -8.75
CA ILE A 27 29.82 9.39 -8.69
C ILE A 27 29.29 10.78 -8.33
N LYS A 28 28.15 11.20 -8.89
CA LYS A 28 27.51 12.50 -8.60
C LYS A 28 27.11 12.66 -7.14
N LYS A 29 26.54 11.61 -6.54
CA LYS A 29 26.10 11.65 -5.14
C LYS A 29 27.30 11.57 -4.18
N VAL A 30 28.33 10.79 -4.54
CA VAL A 30 29.61 10.79 -3.80
C VAL A 30 30.22 12.18 -3.80
N LEU A 31 30.23 12.88 -4.94
CA LEU A 31 30.74 14.25 -5.03
C LEU A 31 29.93 15.23 -4.17
N ALA A 32 28.60 15.15 -4.19
CA ALA A 32 27.75 16.01 -3.37
C ALA A 32 27.99 15.80 -1.86
N GLU A 33 28.23 14.56 -1.44
CA GLU A 33 28.55 14.23 -0.05
C GLU A 33 29.93 14.76 0.35
N ILE A 34 30.93 14.66 -0.53
CA ILE A 34 32.25 15.28 -0.31
C ILE A 34 32.12 16.80 -0.14
N GLN A 35 31.34 17.47 -0.99
CA GLN A 35 31.12 18.91 -0.91
C GLN A 35 30.32 19.33 0.33
N THR A 36 29.54 18.41 0.90
CA THR A 36 28.80 18.64 2.15
C THR A 36 29.70 18.50 3.37
N GLN A 37 30.57 17.47 3.40
CA GLN A 37 31.50 17.22 4.50
C GLN A 37 32.69 18.18 4.47
N GLU A 38 33.15 18.58 3.28
CA GLU A 38 34.32 19.44 3.07
C GLU A 38 34.00 20.57 2.06
N PRO A 39 33.25 21.61 2.47
CA PRO A 39 32.75 22.65 1.56
C PRO A 39 33.83 23.52 0.90
N THR A 40 35.05 23.49 1.44
CA THR A 40 36.20 24.25 0.90
C THR A 40 36.97 23.47 -0.15
N TRP A 41 36.64 22.19 -0.40
CA TRP A 41 37.39 21.35 -1.32
C TRP A 41 36.94 21.51 -2.77
N LEU A 42 37.91 21.70 -3.66
CA LEU A 42 37.69 21.73 -5.10
C LEU A 42 37.87 20.32 -5.69
N VAL A 43 36.77 19.61 -5.89
CA VAL A 43 36.73 18.24 -6.41
C VAL A 43 35.77 18.14 -7.58
N SER A 44 36.14 17.39 -8.63
CA SER A 44 35.32 17.17 -9.82
C SER A 44 34.89 15.71 -9.94
N GLU A 45 33.77 15.44 -10.64
CA GLU A 45 33.29 14.07 -10.90
C GLU A 45 34.36 13.19 -11.57
N LYS A 46 35.11 13.76 -12.52
CA LYS A 46 36.22 13.06 -13.20
C LYS A 46 37.31 12.62 -12.21
N ARG A 47 37.62 13.45 -11.22
CA ARG A 47 38.63 13.15 -10.21
C ARG A 47 38.16 12.09 -9.22
N VAL A 48 36.90 12.16 -8.80
CA VAL A 48 36.27 11.12 -7.97
C VAL A 48 36.28 9.77 -8.70
N LYS A 49 35.85 9.75 -9.96
CA LYS A 49 35.87 8.54 -10.80
C LYS A 49 37.27 7.93 -10.89
N LYS A 50 38.28 8.74 -11.23
CA LYS A 50 39.67 8.29 -11.36
C LYS A 50 40.20 7.64 -10.07
N LEU A 51 39.92 8.24 -8.91
CA LEU A 51 40.38 7.70 -7.63
C LEU A 51 39.61 6.44 -7.22
N MET A 52 38.31 6.35 -7.51
CA MET A 52 37.53 5.13 -7.31
C MET A 52 38.07 3.97 -8.14
N ASP A 53 38.35 4.22 -9.43
CA ASP A 53 38.92 3.22 -10.35
C ASP A 53 40.30 2.74 -9.86
N GLN A 54 41.17 3.67 -9.44
CA GLN A 54 42.52 3.36 -8.93
C GLN A 54 42.52 2.60 -7.61
N ALA A 55 41.52 2.84 -6.75
CA ALA A 55 41.40 2.21 -5.44
C ALA A 55 40.54 0.92 -5.46
N GLY A 56 40.05 0.49 -6.63
CA GLY A 56 39.17 -0.67 -6.75
C GLY A 56 37.81 -0.48 -6.04
N ILE A 57 37.38 0.76 -5.84
CA ILE A 57 36.11 1.08 -5.21
C ILE A 57 35.02 0.99 -6.28
N ALA A 58 34.17 -0.04 -6.18
CA ALA A 58 33.13 -0.31 -7.17
C ALA A 58 32.25 0.94 -7.41
N VAL A 59 32.31 1.45 -8.63
CA VAL A 59 31.25 2.32 -9.16
C VAL A 59 30.02 1.43 -9.23
N ALA A 60 28.91 1.86 -8.65
CA ALA A 60 27.63 1.28 -9.02
C ALA A 60 27.48 1.62 -10.50
N ASN A 61 27.83 0.67 -11.37
CA ASN A 61 27.34 0.72 -12.73
C ASN A 61 25.85 0.89 -12.55
N ALA A 62 25.28 1.93 -13.17
CA ALA A 62 23.87 1.85 -13.48
C ALA A 62 23.73 0.48 -14.13
N GLU A 63 23.03 -0.44 -13.46
CA GLU A 63 22.62 -1.64 -14.13
C GLU A 63 22.03 -1.15 -15.46
N PRO A 64 22.39 -1.77 -16.60
CA PRO A 64 21.61 -1.54 -17.80
C PRO A 64 20.14 -1.63 -17.39
N GLU A 65 19.28 -0.77 -17.95
CA GLU A 65 17.83 -0.85 -17.73
C GLU A 65 17.32 -2.20 -18.25
N GLY A 66 17.65 -3.27 -17.54
CA GLY A 66 16.98 -4.54 -17.59
C GLY A 66 15.62 -4.30 -16.97
N GLU A 67 14.61 -4.89 -17.61
CA GLU A 67 13.31 -5.00 -17.00
C GLU A 67 13.48 -5.57 -15.59
N LEU A 68 12.91 -4.88 -14.61
CA LEU A 68 12.82 -5.43 -13.26
C LEU A 68 12.10 -6.78 -13.37
N ASP A 69 12.56 -7.77 -12.61
CA ASP A 69 11.85 -9.05 -12.48
C ASP A 69 10.35 -8.75 -12.26
N PRO A 70 9.45 -9.25 -13.14
CA PRO A 70 8.00 -8.98 -13.06
C PRO A 70 7.36 -9.30 -11.70
N SER A 71 8.03 -10.10 -10.89
CA SER A 71 7.61 -10.45 -9.53
C SER A 71 7.93 -9.38 -8.48
N ILE A 72 8.71 -8.34 -8.81
CA ILE A 72 9.02 -7.23 -7.90
C ILE A 72 7.87 -6.22 -7.94
N PRO A 73 7.19 -5.97 -6.80
CA PRO A 73 6.15 -4.95 -6.75
C PRO A 73 6.69 -3.56 -7.06
N VAL A 74 6.00 -2.83 -7.92
CA VAL A 74 6.37 -1.46 -8.29
C VAL A 74 5.46 -0.47 -7.57
N SER A 75 6.04 0.59 -7.01
CA SER A 75 5.31 1.69 -6.35
C SER A 75 5.92 3.05 -6.70
N HIS A 76 5.10 4.09 -6.61
CA HIS A 76 5.50 5.47 -6.88
C HIS A 76 5.05 6.43 -5.78
N ILE A 77 5.77 7.53 -5.61
CA ILE A 77 5.32 8.62 -4.74
C ILE A 77 4.12 9.29 -5.40
N ASP A 78 3.03 9.36 -4.65
CA ASP A 78 1.86 10.09 -5.08
C ASP A 78 2.06 11.59 -4.90
N THR A 79 2.20 12.31 -6.00
CA THR A 79 2.37 13.77 -5.95
C THR A 79 1.05 14.53 -5.78
N ALA A 80 -0.11 13.85 -5.81
CA ALA A 80 -1.39 14.47 -5.48
C ALA A 80 -1.69 14.46 -3.97
N VAL A 81 -0.95 13.67 -3.19
CA VAL A 81 -1.10 13.61 -1.73
C VAL A 81 -0.20 14.66 -1.07
N ASP A 82 -0.80 15.64 -0.40
CA ASP A 82 -0.05 16.62 0.39
C ASP A 82 0.39 16.00 1.73
N ILE A 83 1.53 15.31 1.69
CA ILE A 83 2.13 14.67 2.86
C ILE A 83 2.47 15.70 3.95
N ASN A 84 2.84 16.92 3.57
CA ASN A 84 3.17 17.95 4.53
C ASN A 84 1.93 18.34 5.34
N ALA A 85 0.82 18.63 4.65
CA ALA A 85 -0.45 18.93 5.30
C ALA A 85 -0.97 17.77 6.17
N LEU A 86 -0.89 16.53 5.68
CA LEU A 86 -1.37 15.35 6.41
C LEU A 86 -0.57 15.03 7.67
N THR A 87 0.72 15.38 7.69
CA THR A 87 1.64 15.01 8.76
C THR A 87 2.15 16.21 9.56
N ASN A 88 1.65 17.42 9.29
CA ASN A 88 2.17 18.68 9.84
C ASN A 88 3.70 18.80 9.67
N GLY A 89 4.20 18.44 8.48
CA GLY A 89 5.62 18.50 8.14
C GLY A 89 6.53 17.52 8.89
N LEU A 90 5.99 16.56 9.64
CA LEU A 90 6.78 15.60 10.44
C LEU A 90 7.42 14.50 9.58
N VAL A 91 6.87 14.25 8.39
CA VAL A 91 7.25 13.13 7.53
C VAL A 91 7.45 13.60 6.09
N LYS A 92 8.38 12.96 5.38
CA LYS A 92 8.57 13.10 3.92
C LYS A 92 8.65 11.73 3.26
N ALA A 93 8.11 11.62 2.03
CA ALA A 93 8.29 10.44 1.20
C ALA A 93 9.56 10.56 0.34
N LYS A 94 10.25 9.45 0.12
CA LYS A 94 11.39 9.33 -0.82
C LYS A 94 11.35 8.00 -1.54
N MET A 95 11.79 7.95 -2.80
CA MET A 95 12.11 6.70 -3.48
C MET A 95 13.45 6.19 -2.97
N ILE A 96 13.48 4.95 -2.47
CA ILE A 96 14.69 4.32 -1.93
C ILE A 96 15.49 3.72 -3.08
N ASN A 97 14.87 2.80 -3.82
CA ASN A 97 15.39 2.22 -5.06
C ASN A 97 14.24 1.49 -5.81
N LYS A 98 14.55 0.86 -6.93
CA LYS A 98 13.56 0.15 -7.77
C LYS A 98 12.98 -1.12 -7.12
N VAL A 99 13.65 -1.70 -6.12
CA VAL A 99 13.24 -2.97 -5.47
C VAL A 99 12.43 -2.72 -4.20
N ILE A 100 12.86 -1.78 -3.36
CA ILE A 100 12.18 -1.39 -2.12
C ILE A 100 11.02 -0.44 -2.43
N GLY A 101 11.14 0.36 -3.49
CA GLY A 101 10.15 1.36 -3.85
C GLY A 101 10.21 2.61 -2.98
N LYS A 102 9.04 3.13 -2.62
CA LYS A 102 8.91 4.34 -1.79
C LYS A 102 9.06 4.05 -0.30
N GLY A 103 9.38 5.07 0.48
CA GLY A 103 9.48 5.00 1.93
C GLY A 103 9.16 6.33 2.60
N LEU A 104 8.72 6.29 3.86
CA LEU A 104 8.53 7.46 4.70
C LEU A 104 9.71 7.69 5.64
N PHE A 105 10.10 8.95 5.82
CA PHE A 105 11.24 9.37 6.63
C PHE A 105 10.89 10.53 7.53
N ALA A 106 11.41 10.52 8.76
CA ALA A 106 11.23 11.63 9.69
C ALA A 106 11.98 12.89 9.21
N THR A 107 11.36 14.06 9.32
CA THR A 107 11.99 15.36 8.98
C THR A 107 12.80 15.94 10.14
N GLN A 108 12.59 15.43 11.34
CA GLN A 108 13.20 15.88 12.59
C GLN A 108 13.26 14.72 13.59
N GLU A 109 13.85 14.96 14.76
CA GLU A 109 13.72 14.03 15.87
C GLU A 109 12.28 14.01 16.39
N LEU A 110 11.75 12.82 16.65
CA LEU A 110 10.38 12.62 17.07
C LEU A 110 10.32 11.67 18.28
N PRO A 111 9.65 12.06 19.37
CA PRO A 111 9.62 11.26 20.60
C PRO A 111 8.70 10.03 20.46
N LYS A 112 9.03 8.98 21.22
CA LYS A 112 8.16 7.80 21.40
C LYS A 112 6.72 8.19 21.72
N GLY A 113 5.77 7.42 21.19
CA GLY A 113 4.34 7.59 21.48
C GLY A 113 3.66 8.70 20.68
N LYS A 114 4.41 9.54 19.96
CA LYS A 114 3.83 10.57 19.09
C LYS A 114 3.06 9.93 17.93
N VAL A 115 1.82 10.38 17.71
CA VAL A 115 1.04 10.08 16.50
C VAL A 115 1.53 10.98 15.37
N LEU A 116 1.90 10.37 14.24
CA LEU A 116 2.40 11.07 13.07
C LEU A 116 1.27 11.59 12.17
N PHE A 117 0.29 10.72 11.92
CA PHE A 117 -0.89 11.03 11.13
C PHE A 117 -2.00 10.00 11.38
N THR A 118 -3.22 10.41 11.06
CA THR A 118 -4.39 9.53 10.98
C THR A 118 -4.93 9.62 9.55
N GLU A 119 -5.25 8.48 8.96
CA GLU A 119 -5.69 8.37 7.58
C GLU A 119 -6.93 7.48 7.49
N PHE A 120 -7.88 7.85 6.63
CA PHE A 120 -9.03 7.03 6.28
C PHE A 120 -8.80 6.34 4.95
N PRO A 121 -9.38 5.14 4.75
CA PRO A 121 -9.03 4.32 3.60
C PRO A 121 -9.50 4.96 2.29
N PHE A 122 -8.63 4.94 1.28
CA PHE A 122 -8.98 5.22 -0.11
C PHE A 122 -9.96 4.18 -0.65
N ILE A 123 -9.75 2.91 -0.27
CA ILE A 123 -10.62 1.77 -0.52
C ILE A 123 -10.74 0.96 0.76
N TYR A 124 -11.95 0.51 1.09
CA TYR A 124 -12.20 -0.34 2.25
C TYR A 124 -13.13 -1.51 1.94
N PHE A 125 -12.70 -2.71 2.32
CA PHE A 125 -13.53 -3.88 2.45
C PHE A 125 -13.23 -4.58 3.78
N PRO A 126 -14.19 -4.69 4.71
CA PRO A 126 -13.92 -5.29 6.02
C PRO A 126 -13.63 -6.79 5.89
N PRO A 127 -12.87 -7.40 6.82
CA PRO A 127 -12.64 -8.84 6.82
C PRO A 127 -13.96 -9.64 6.72
N MET A 128 -13.96 -10.77 6.00
CA MET A 128 -15.19 -11.52 5.67
C MET A 128 -16.11 -11.81 6.87
N LYS A 129 -15.54 -12.12 8.04
CA LYS A 129 -16.31 -12.28 9.30
C LYS A 129 -17.14 -11.05 9.65
N ARG A 130 -16.57 -9.85 9.49
CA ARG A 130 -17.23 -8.56 9.70
C ARG A 130 -18.20 -8.25 8.57
N TYR A 131 -17.86 -8.55 7.32
CA TYR A 131 -18.76 -8.41 6.18
C TYR A 131 -20.05 -9.24 6.36
N ASN A 132 -19.93 -10.48 6.86
CA ASN A 132 -21.09 -11.32 7.18
C ASN A 132 -22.01 -10.68 8.24
N MET A 133 -21.46 -9.93 9.20
CA MET A 133 -22.27 -9.15 10.16
C MET A 133 -22.97 -7.97 9.49
N VAL A 134 -22.29 -7.30 8.53
CA VAL A 134 -22.92 -6.24 7.72
C VAL A 134 -24.12 -6.80 6.96
N MET A 135 -23.96 -7.97 6.34
CA MET A 135 -25.02 -8.60 5.54
C MET A 135 -26.21 -9.09 6.36
N LYS A 136 -26.01 -9.40 7.66
CA LYS A 136 -27.07 -9.70 8.63
C LYS A 136 -27.73 -8.43 9.21
N GLY A 137 -27.13 -7.26 8.99
CA GLY A 137 -27.59 -5.99 9.57
C GLY A 137 -27.19 -5.80 11.03
N ASP A 138 -26.14 -6.50 11.48
CA ASP A 138 -25.55 -6.39 12.83
C ASP A 138 -24.35 -5.42 12.87
N ALA A 139 -23.84 -5.01 11.70
CA ALA A 139 -22.72 -4.09 11.57
C ALA A 139 -22.97 -3.02 10.48
N CYS A 140 -22.26 -1.90 10.60
CA CYS A 140 -22.33 -0.78 9.67
C CYS A 140 -21.76 -1.13 8.30
N GLY A 141 -22.48 -0.80 7.23
CA GLY A 141 -22.07 -1.04 5.84
C GLY A 141 -20.83 -0.29 5.37
N LEU A 142 -20.39 0.74 6.09
CA LEU A 142 -19.11 1.41 5.83
C LEU A 142 -18.02 0.89 6.75
N CYS A 143 -18.13 1.23 8.04
CA CYS A 143 -17.04 1.04 9.00
C CYS A 143 -17.04 -0.33 9.67
N ALA A 144 -18.01 -1.20 9.38
CA ALA A 144 -18.14 -2.54 9.96
C ALA A 144 -18.19 -2.59 11.50
N ARG A 145 -18.44 -1.45 12.15
CA ARG A 145 -18.73 -1.36 13.58
C ARG A 145 -20.07 -2.02 13.87
N THR A 146 -20.15 -2.80 14.94
CA THR A 146 -21.40 -3.39 15.40
C THR A 146 -22.43 -2.31 15.69
N ILE A 147 -23.66 -2.49 15.20
CA ILE A 147 -24.79 -1.61 15.45
C ILE A 147 -25.58 -2.19 16.62
N LYS A 148 -25.73 -1.40 17.69
CA LYS A 148 -26.58 -1.79 18.83
C LYS A 148 -28.06 -1.65 18.45
N ALA A 149 -28.88 -2.60 18.89
CA ALA A 149 -30.34 -2.52 18.73
C ALA A 149 -30.88 -1.22 19.37
N GLY A 150 -31.82 -0.56 18.69
CA GLY A 150 -32.43 0.68 19.17
C GLY A 150 -31.57 1.94 19.04
N GLY A 151 -30.45 1.90 18.31
CA GLY A 151 -29.62 3.09 18.07
C GLY A 151 -30.35 4.17 17.26
N LEU A 152 -30.68 5.30 17.90
CA LEU A 152 -31.43 6.42 17.30
C LEU A 152 -30.80 7.01 16.03
N LEU A 153 -29.47 6.89 15.88
CA LEU A 153 -28.73 7.43 14.73
C LEU A 153 -28.61 6.43 13.56
N SER A 154 -28.99 5.17 13.78
CA SER A 154 -28.86 4.14 12.75
C SER A 154 -29.83 4.41 11.60
N CYS A 155 -29.38 4.13 10.38
CA CYS A 155 -30.20 4.30 9.18
C CYS A 155 -29.92 3.17 8.19
N VAL A 156 -30.79 3.04 7.19
CA VAL A 156 -30.66 2.03 6.13
C VAL A 156 -30.48 2.68 4.78
N CYS A 157 -29.93 1.94 3.82
CA CYS A 157 -29.96 2.35 2.42
C CYS A 157 -31.42 2.45 1.94
N PRO A 158 -31.86 3.60 1.38
CA PRO A 158 -33.24 3.76 0.92
C PRO A 158 -33.57 2.87 -0.30
N SER A 159 -32.56 2.51 -1.11
CA SER A 159 -32.77 1.76 -2.35
C SER A 159 -32.86 0.25 -2.13
N CYS A 160 -31.96 -0.34 -1.32
CA CYS A 160 -32.02 -1.80 -1.06
C CYS A 160 -32.71 -2.17 0.25
N SER A 161 -32.88 -1.23 1.19
CA SER A 161 -33.37 -1.46 2.56
C SER A 161 -32.64 -2.57 3.35
N ARG A 162 -31.50 -3.05 2.84
CA ARG A 162 -30.75 -4.20 3.37
C ARG A 162 -29.55 -3.78 4.21
N ILE A 163 -28.74 -2.87 3.70
CA ILE A 163 -27.51 -2.43 4.37
C ILE A 163 -27.84 -1.36 5.40
N LYS A 164 -27.41 -1.60 6.65
CA LYS A 164 -27.57 -0.67 7.78
C LYS A 164 -26.28 0.11 8.00
N TYR A 165 -26.41 1.33 8.51
CA TYR A 165 -25.31 2.22 8.84
C TYR A 165 -25.48 2.77 10.25
N CYS A 166 -24.37 3.04 10.93
CA CYS A 166 -24.42 3.62 12.28
C CYS A 166 -24.87 5.08 12.29
N THR A 167 -24.66 5.82 11.20
CA THR A 167 -25.02 7.23 11.03
C THR A 167 -25.34 7.53 9.57
N LYS A 168 -26.03 8.66 9.31
CA LYS A 168 -26.21 9.20 7.95
C LYS A 168 -24.89 9.49 7.25
N ALA A 169 -23.88 10.01 7.96
CA ALA A 169 -22.55 10.24 7.42
C ALA A 169 -21.91 8.94 6.88
N CYS A 170 -21.98 7.84 7.64
CA CYS A 170 -21.47 6.55 7.15
C CYS A 170 -22.23 6.05 5.91
N ARG A 171 -23.55 6.29 5.82
CA ARG A 171 -24.34 5.93 4.64
C ARG A 171 -23.91 6.76 3.43
N GLU A 172 -23.73 8.06 3.59
CA GLU A 172 -23.32 8.98 2.51
C GLU A 172 -21.89 8.67 2.04
N THR A 173 -20.94 8.54 2.96
CA THR A 173 -19.57 8.14 2.58
C THR A 173 -19.53 6.77 1.89
N SER A 174 -20.31 5.79 2.36
CA SER A 174 -20.43 4.49 1.69
C SER A 174 -21.04 4.61 0.30
N TRP A 175 -22.06 5.45 0.14
CA TRP A 175 -22.70 5.71 -1.13
C TRP A 175 -21.70 6.29 -2.13
N ASP A 176 -20.94 7.30 -1.73
CA ASP A 176 -19.97 7.98 -2.57
C ASP A 176 -18.73 7.14 -2.87
N SER A 177 -18.35 6.23 -1.96
CA SER A 177 -17.18 5.39 -2.17
C SER A 177 -17.47 4.17 -3.01
N SER A 178 -18.65 3.53 -2.83
CA SER A 178 -18.74 2.11 -3.18
C SER A 178 -20.19 1.54 -3.25
N HIS A 179 -21.03 1.77 -2.23
CA HIS A 179 -22.34 1.13 -2.11
C HIS A 179 -23.32 1.53 -3.21
N ARG A 180 -23.23 2.73 -3.78
CA ARG A 180 -24.08 3.10 -4.93
C ARG A 180 -23.97 2.08 -6.07
N PHE A 181 -22.77 1.54 -6.29
CA PHE A 181 -22.51 0.51 -7.30
C PHE A 181 -22.91 -0.88 -6.84
N GLU A 182 -22.66 -1.24 -5.57
CA GLU A 182 -23.01 -2.57 -5.03
C GLU A 182 -24.47 -2.74 -4.60
N CYS A 183 -25.23 -1.66 -4.55
CA CYS A 183 -26.59 -1.70 -4.03
C CYS A 183 -27.44 -2.62 -4.91
N PHE A 184 -27.78 -3.82 -4.43
CA PHE A 184 -28.56 -4.80 -5.21
C PHE A 184 -29.96 -4.32 -5.63
N GLY A 185 -30.49 -3.28 -4.97
CA GLY A 185 -31.71 -2.61 -5.44
C GLY A 185 -31.52 -1.80 -6.74
N LEU A 186 -30.27 -1.43 -7.07
CA LEU A 186 -29.89 -0.62 -8.23
C LEU A 186 -29.04 -1.41 -9.23
N ASN A 187 -28.20 -2.32 -8.75
CA ASN A 187 -27.36 -3.20 -9.55
C ASN A 187 -27.49 -4.66 -9.06
N PRO A 188 -28.61 -5.33 -9.36
CA PRO A 188 -28.79 -6.73 -9.00
C PRO A 188 -27.82 -7.68 -9.74
N ALA A 189 -27.26 -7.25 -10.87
CA ALA A 189 -26.35 -8.08 -11.68
C ALA A 189 -25.01 -8.36 -10.98
N LEU A 190 -24.58 -7.48 -10.07
CA LEU A 190 -23.35 -7.66 -9.29
C LEU A 190 -23.48 -8.75 -8.21
N LYS A 191 -24.70 -9.17 -7.88
CA LYS A 191 -24.97 -10.15 -6.82
C LYS A 191 -24.20 -11.46 -7.01
N ASP A 192 -24.10 -11.94 -8.25
CA ASP A 192 -23.41 -13.20 -8.56
C ASP A 192 -21.92 -13.12 -8.21
N TYR A 193 -21.26 -12.01 -8.55
CA TYR A 193 -19.84 -11.79 -8.22
C TYR A 193 -19.60 -11.71 -6.70
N VAL A 194 -20.43 -10.92 -6.01
CA VAL A 194 -20.31 -10.75 -4.56
C VAL A 194 -20.52 -12.08 -3.85
N ASN A 195 -21.57 -12.83 -4.21
CA ASN A 195 -21.83 -14.14 -3.65
C ASN A 195 -20.68 -15.11 -3.90
N PHE A 196 -20.13 -15.13 -5.12
CA PHE A 196 -18.96 -15.95 -5.45
C PHE A 196 -17.78 -15.63 -4.53
N CYS A 197 -17.43 -14.36 -4.34
CA CYS A 197 -16.33 -13.99 -3.45
C CYS A 197 -16.61 -14.34 -1.97
N VAL A 198 -17.87 -14.28 -1.53
CA VAL A 198 -18.27 -14.68 -0.16
C VAL A 198 -18.16 -16.19 0.02
N GLU A 199 -18.63 -16.98 -0.94
CA GLU A 199 -18.57 -18.44 -0.93
C GLU A 199 -17.13 -18.94 -0.93
N GLU A 200 -16.25 -18.30 -1.71
CA GLU A 200 -14.81 -18.55 -1.74
C GLU A 200 -14.05 -17.96 -0.53
N ASN A 201 -14.73 -17.25 0.38
CA ASN A 201 -14.13 -16.51 1.50
C ASN A 201 -12.98 -15.57 1.04
N TRP A 202 -13.15 -14.93 -0.11
CA TRP A 202 -12.09 -14.26 -0.86
C TRP A 202 -12.14 -12.73 -0.70
N ASN A 203 -11.48 -12.23 0.34
CA ASN A 203 -11.40 -10.78 0.60
C ASN A 203 -10.71 -10.01 -0.53
N ALA A 204 -9.72 -10.61 -1.21
CA ALA A 204 -8.97 -9.92 -2.27
C ALA A 204 -9.80 -9.74 -3.54
N GLY A 205 -10.75 -10.66 -3.84
CA GLY A 205 -11.75 -10.46 -4.89
C GLY A 205 -12.63 -9.24 -4.58
N MET A 206 -13.17 -9.16 -3.35
CA MET A 206 -13.93 -7.99 -2.91
C MET A 206 -13.10 -6.70 -2.92
N GLY A 207 -11.82 -6.78 -2.57
CA GLY A 207 -10.87 -5.68 -2.69
C GLY A 207 -10.68 -5.20 -4.13
N ALA A 208 -10.57 -6.14 -5.09
CA ALA A 208 -10.49 -5.81 -6.51
C ALA A 208 -11.79 -5.14 -6.99
N LEU A 209 -12.96 -5.63 -6.58
CA LEU A 209 -14.24 -4.97 -6.86
C LEU A 209 -14.25 -3.51 -6.36
N ARG A 210 -13.77 -3.24 -5.15
CA ARG A 210 -13.64 -1.85 -4.65
C ARG A 210 -12.73 -0.99 -5.53
N CYS A 211 -11.70 -1.57 -6.16
CA CYS A 211 -10.87 -0.85 -7.12
C CYS A 211 -11.68 -0.42 -8.36
N TYR A 212 -12.46 -1.34 -8.93
CA TYR A 212 -13.36 -1.02 -10.06
C TYR A 212 -14.37 0.06 -9.67
N GLU A 213 -15.01 -0.07 -8.51
CA GLU A 213 -15.98 0.88 -8.01
C GLU A 213 -15.42 2.29 -7.92
N ARG A 214 -14.20 2.43 -7.38
CA ARG A 214 -13.53 3.73 -7.25
C ARG A 214 -13.32 4.38 -8.61
N ILE A 215 -12.89 3.62 -9.62
CA ILE A 215 -12.69 4.11 -10.99
C ILE A 215 -14.02 4.48 -11.65
N LEU A 216 -15.01 3.60 -11.59
CA LEU A 216 -16.30 3.79 -12.23
C LEU A 216 -17.07 4.98 -11.63
N ILE A 217 -17.05 5.12 -10.31
CA ILE A 217 -17.67 6.25 -9.60
C ILE A 217 -16.92 7.55 -9.89
N ALA A 218 -15.58 7.52 -9.95
CA ALA A 218 -14.79 8.69 -10.32
C ALA A 218 -15.11 9.16 -11.74
N ASN A 219 -15.17 8.24 -12.71
CA ASN A 219 -15.60 8.54 -14.08
C ASN A 219 -16.99 9.17 -14.13
N GLU A 220 -17.94 8.63 -13.36
CA GLU A 220 -19.28 9.21 -13.28
C GLU A 220 -19.27 10.62 -12.67
N THR A 221 -18.34 10.89 -11.75
CA THR A 221 -18.21 12.19 -11.09
C THR A 221 -17.62 13.23 -12.04
N SER A 222 -16.36 13.09 -12.45
CA SER A 222 -15.68 14.03 -13.35
C SER A 222 -14.42 13.42 -13.96
N SER A 223 -13.92 14.00 -15.06
CA SER A 223 -12.65 13.58 -15.67
C SER A 223 -11.45 13.86 -14.77
N GLU A 224 -11.52 14.94 -14.00
CA GLU A 224 -10.52 15.35 -13.02
C GLU A 224 -10.43 14.34 -11.87
N GLU A 225 -11.57 13.93 -11.31
CA GLU A 225 -11.63 12.90 -10.27
C GLU A 225 -11.12 11.55 -10.79
N LEU A 226 -11.50 11.16 -12.02
CA LEU A 226 -10.99 9.94 -12.64
C LEU A 226 -9.47 9.96 -12.76
N THR A 227 -8.90 11.06 -13.24
CA THR A 227 -7.45 11.20 -13.38
C THR A 227 -6.74 11.16 -12.02
N ALA A 228 -7.30 11.80 -11.00
CA ALA A 228 -6.78 11.74 -9.64
C ALA A 228 -6.80 10.31 -9.09
N VAL A 229 -7.92 9.60 -9.24
CA VAL A 229 -8.07 8.20 -8.80
C VAL A 229 -7.10 7.26 -9.51
N LEU A 230 -6.92 7.38 -10.82
CA LEU A 230 -5.94 6.56 -11.55
C LEU A 230 -4.51 6.83 -11.07
N LYS A 231 -4.15 8.09 -10.85
CA LYS A 231 -2.84 8.46 -10.29
C LYS A 231 -2.62 7.90 -8.87
N HIS A 232 -3.64 7.93 -8.02
CA HIS A 232 -3.60 7.30 -6.70
C HIS A 232 -3.34 5.79 -6.80
N PHE A 233 -3.97 5.12 -7.78
CA PHE A 233 -3.75 3.70 -8.02
C PHE A 233 -2.32 3.37 -8.45
N ASP A 234 -1.71 4.19 -9.29
CA ASP A 234 -0.33 4.02 -9.73
C ASP A 234 0.68 4.16 -8.57
N ALA A 235 0.31 4.87 -7.51
CA ALA A 235 1.17 5.04 -6.35
C ALA A 235 1.30 3.77 -5.49
N PHE A 236 0.26 2.93 -5.42
CA PHE A 236 0.27 1.72 -4.60
C PHE A 236 1.26 0.68 -5.15
N ALA A 237 1.90 -0.08 -4.26
CA ALA A 237 2.69 -1.23 -4.68
C ALA A 237 1.80 -2.17 -5.50
N THR A 238 2.25 -2.57 -6.68
CA THR A 238 1.45 -3.41 -7.59
C THR A 238 2.30 -4.51 -8.18
N VAL A 239 1.75 -5.72 -8.17
CA VAL A 239 2.24 -6.92 -8.87
C VAL A 239 0.99 -7.67 -9.37
N SER A 240 1.11 -8.45 -10.45
CA SER A 240 0.04 -9.37 -10.82
C SER A 240 -0.15 -10.43 -9.73
N GLN A 241 -1.40 -10.76 -9.40
CA GLN A 241 -1.70 -11.84 -8.46
C GLN A 241 -1.11 -13.19 -8.90
N GLU A 242 -1.01 -13.45 -10.21
CA GLU A 242 -0.40 -14.69 -10.71
C GLU A 242 1.10 -14.74 -10.38
N GLU A 243 1.84 -13.66 -10.64
CA GLU A 243 3.27 -13.57 -10.31
C GLU A 243 3.53 -13.72 -8.80
N ARG A 244 2.61 -13.21 -7.99
CA ARG A 244 2.64 -13.41 -6.54
C ARG A 244 2.41 -14.88 -6.17
N GLN A 245 1.36 -15.52 -6.68
CA GLN A 245 1.04 -16.91 -6.32
C GLN A 245 2.05 -17.93 -6.86
N LYS A 246 2.78 -17.62 -7.94
CA LYS A 246 3.93 -18.42 -8.41
C LYS A 246 5.01 -18.62 -7.34
N ARG A 247 5.04 -17.81 -6.27
CA ARG A 247 5.96 -17.97 -5.13
C ARG A 247 5.49 -19.00 -4.10
N GLU A 248 4.26 -19.48 -4.21
CA GLU A 248 3.75 -20.56 -3.37
C GLU A 248 4.28 -21.91 -3.86
N THR A 249 4.65 -22.79 -2.93
CA THR A 249 5.17 -24.13 -3.26
C THR A 249 4.12 -25.02 -3.96
N SER A 250 2.83 -24.72 -3.79
CA SER A 250 1.72 -25.44 -4.39
C SER A 250 1.35 -24.97 -5.79
N TRP A 251 1.97 -23.91 -6.31
CA TRP A 251 1.57 -23.31 -7.59
C TRP A 251 1.58 -24.30 -8.75
N ASP A 252 2.62 -25.13 -8.86
CA ASP A 252 2.74 -26.11 -9.94
C ASP A 252 1.59 -27.14 -9.95
N MET A 253 0.94 -27.37 -8.81
CA MET A 253 -0.20 -28.29 -8.69
C MET A 253 -1.55 -27.57 -8.75
N MET A 254 -1.63 -26.33 -8.26
CA MET A 254 -2.89 -25.62 -8.02
C MET A 254 -3.12 -24.43 -8.96
N GLY A 255 -2.14 -24.06 -9.79
CA GLY A 255 -2.18 -22.85 -10.61
C GLY A 255 -3.38 -22.80 -11.56
N ASP A 256 -3.74 -23.93 -12.16
CA ASP A 256 -4.91 -23.99 -13.06
C ASP A 256 -6.24 -23.80 -12.32
N GLN A 257 -6.34 -24.26 -11.07
CA GLN A 257 -7.51 -24.02 -10.23
C GLN A 257 -7.61 -22.53 -9.86
N SER A 258 -6.49 -21.91 -9.49
CA SER A 258 -6.44 -20.46 -9.23
C SER A 258 -6.87 -19.65 -10.46
N ARG A 259 -6.38 -20.00 -11.67
CA ARG A 259 -6.77 -19.34 -12.92
C ARG A 259 -8.26 -19.48 -13.20
N ALA A 260 -8.83 -20.68 -13.04
CA ALA A 260 -10.25 -20.91 -13.24
C ALA A 260 -11.12 -20.07 -12.28
N VAL A 261 -10.68 -19.90 -11.02
CA VAL A 261 -11.34 -19.01 -10.04
C VAL A 261 -11.29 -17.56 -10.52
N TRP A 262 -10.15 -17.09 -11.03
CA TRP A 262 -10.02 -15.71 -11.52
C TRP A 262 -10.81 -15.44 -12.79
N GLU A 263 -10.81 -16.37 -13.75
CA GLU A 263 -11.60 -16.31 -14.99
C GLU A 263 -13.09 -16.20 -14.68
N LYS A 264 -13.60 -17.11 -13.83
CA LYS A 264 -15.00 -17.07 -13.39
C LYS A 264 -15.34 -15.78 -12.67
N ALA A 265 -14.46 -15.31 -11.77
CA ALA A 265 -14.68 -14.06 -11.05
C ALA A 265 -14.76 -12.87 -12.02
N LEU A 266 -13.83 -12.76 -12.97
CA LEU A 266 -13.82 -11.67 -13.93
C LEU A 266 -15.05 -11.72 -14.85
N GLU A 267 -15.47 -12.90 -15.29
CA GLU A 267 -16.71 -13.06 -16.06
C GLU A 267 -17.93 -12.53 -15.29
N LEU A 268 -18.08 -12.93 -14.03
CA LEU A 268 -19.17 -12.48 -13.16
C LEU A 268 -19.09 -10.96 -12.91
N LEU A 269 -17.88 -10.42 -12.74
CA LEU A 269 -17.67 -8.98 -12.58
C LEU A 269 -18.10 -8.22 -13.83
N ILE A 270 -17.64 -8.63 -15.01
CA ILE A 270 -18.01 -7.99 -16.29
C ILE A 270 -19.53 -8.01 -16.48
N LYS A 271 -20.18 -9.14 -16.15
CA LYS A 271 -21.64 -9.27 -16.17
C LYS A 271 -22.32 -8.30 -15.19
N GLY A 272 -21.75 -8.11 -14.00
CA GLY A 272 -22.22 -7.17 -12.97
C GLY A 272 -21.93 -5.70 -13.28
N CYS A 273 -20.94 -5.43 -14.14
CA CYS A 273 -20.49 -4.10 -14.52
C CYS A 273 -21.15 -3.54 -15.78
N LYS A 274 -21.99 -4.32 -16.50
CA LYS A 274 -22.58 -3.99 -17.83
C LYS A 274 -22.74 -2.49 -18.07
N TYR A 275 -21.76 -1.94 -18.78
CA TYR A 275 -21.55 -0.52 -18.88
C TYR A 275 -21.87 0.03 -20.29
N PRO A 276 -22.46 1.23 -20.44
CA PRO A 276 -23.14 1.96 -19.36
C PRO A 276 -24.27 1.09 -18.80
N LEU A 277 -24.58 1.23 -17.52
CA LEU A 277 -25.70 0.52 -16.88
C LEU A 277 -26.98 0.97 -17.60
N LYS A 278 -27.33 0.29 -18.70
CA LYS A 278 -28.52 0.61 -19.50
C LYS A 278 -29.74 0.32 -18.64
N THR A 279 -30.30 1.40 -18.10
CA THR A 279 -31.69 1.59 -17.65
C THR A 279 -32.40 0.35 -17.11
N LEU A 280 -32.56 0.27 -15.78
CA LEU A 280 -33.60 -0.60 -15.18
C LEU A 280 -34.98 0.07 -15.29
N PRO A 281 -36.06 -0.72 -15.47
CA PRO A 281 -37.40 -0.21 -15.72
C PRO A 281 -38.04 0.41 -14.46
N LYS A 282 -38.65 1.58 -14.64
CA LYS A 282 -39.70 2.20 -13.80
C LYS A 282 -39.32 2.47 -12.33
N SER A 283 -38.39 3.41 -12.09
CA SER A 283 -38.43 4.44 -11.00
C SER A 283 -37.08 4.91 -10.45
N GLY A 284 -35.94 4.41 -10.94
CA GLY A 284 -34.62 4.80 -10.40
C GLY A 284 -33.68 5.39 -11.45
N THR A 285 -33.04 6.53 -11.13
CA THR A 285 -31.89 7.07 -11.85
C THR A 285 -30.79 6.00 -11.90
N SER A 286 -30.26 5.70 -13.10
CA SER A 286 -29.10 4.81 -13.22
C SER A 286 -27.89 5.42 -12.49
N VAL A 287 -27.13 4.60 -11.77
CA VAL A 287 -26.06 5.06 -10.87
C VAL A 287 -24.77 5.41 -11.61
N LEU A 288 -24.55 4.77 -12.76
CA LEU A 288 -23.41 5.02 -13.66
C LEU A 288 -23.95 5.14 -15.08
N THR A 289 -23.87 6.33 -15.65
CA THR A 289 -24.52 6.71 -16.90
C THR A 289 -23.55 7.18 -17.97
N LYS A 290 -22.44 7.80 -17.57
CA LYS A 290 -21.40 8.26 -18.49
C LYS A 290 -20.79 7.04 -19.20
N PRO A 291 -20.28 7.19 -20.44
CA PRO A 291 -19.42 6.20 -21.10
C PRO A 291 -17.96 6.33 -20.62
N LEU A 292 -17.19 5.25 -20.73
CA LEU A 292 -15.82 5.11 -20.22
C LEU A 292 -14.96 5.75 -21.29
N PRO A 293 -13.86 6.41 -20.93
CA PRO A 293 -12.86 6.83 -21.90
C PRO A 293 -12.36 5.64 -22.72
N ASP A 294 -12.06 5.85 -24.00
CA ASP A 294 -11.67 4.76 -24.92
C ASP A 294 -10.48 3.95 -24.40
N HIS A 295 -9.48 4.61 -23.80
CA HIS A 295 -8.31 3.95 -23.22
C HIS A 295 -8.63 2.98 -22.06
N LEU A 296 -9.77 3.13 -21.38
CA LEU A 296 -10.22 2.23 -20.31
C LEU A 296 -11.18 1.14 -20.79
N LYS A 297 -11.87 1.34 -21.92
CA LYS A 297 -12.88 0.37 -22.40
C LYS A 297 -12.28 -1.01 -22.62
N ASP A 298 -11.09 -1.06 -23.22
CA ASP A 298 -10.45 -2.31 -23.60
C ASP A 298 -9.53 -2.87 -22.49
N SER A 299 -8.98 -1.98 -21.65
CA SER A 299 -7.96 -2.36 -20.66
C SER A 299 -8.55 -2.72 -19.29
N LEU A 300 -9.55 -1.98 -18.81
CA LEU A 300 -10.01 -2.05 -17.42
C LEU A 300 -10.55 -3.45 -17.03
N PHE A 301 -11.25 -4.11 -17.94
CA PHE A 301 -11.86 -5.43 -17.73
C PHE A 301 -11.01 -6.59 -18.28
N SER A 302 -9.73 -6.35 -18.54
CA SER A 302 -8.79 -7.41 -18.89
C SER A 302 -8.40 -8.25 -17.67
N MET A 303 -8.00 -9.51 -17.90
CA MET A 303 -7.45 -10.37 -16.85
C MET A 303 -6.21 -9.75 -16.20
N ASP A 304 -5.33 -9.13 -16.98
CA ASP A 304 -4.14 -8.44 -16.46
C ASP A 304 -4.51 -7.35 -15.45
N THR A 305 -5.46 -6.48 -15.78
CA THR A 305 -5.91 -5.42 -14.86
C THR A 305 -6.59 -6.00 -13.62
N TYR A 306 -7.42 -7.02 -13.80
CA TYR A 306 -8.08 -7.71 -12.69
C TYR A 306 -7.06 -8.29 -11.70
N LEU A 307 -6.07 -9.03 -12.19
CA LEU A 307 -5.01 -9.63 -11.37
C LEU A 307 -4.09 -8.57 -10.74
N LYS A 308 -3.85 -7.43 -11.41
CA LYS A 308 -3.14 -6.29 -10.81
C LYS A 308 -3.92 -5.69 -9.65
N PHE A 309 -5.26 -5.58 -9.72
CA PHE A 309 -6.06 -5.11 -8.59
C PHE A 309 -6.08 -6.09 -7.43
N VAL A 310 -6.21 -7.40 -7.69
CA VAL A 310 -6.12 -8.42 -6.65
C VAL A 310 -4.74 -8.40 -5.98
N GLY A 311 -3.67 -8.39 -6.77
CA GLY A 311 -2.30 -8.35 -6.27
C GLY A 311 -1.99 -7.07 -5.49
N ARG A 312 -2.39 -5.90 -6.01
CA ARG A 312 -2.33 -4.61 -5.32
C ARG A 312 -3.06 -4.64 -3.99
N TYR A 313 -4.28 -5.18 -3.95
CA TYR A 313 -5.02 -5.29 -2.71
C TYR A 313 -4.23 -6.13 -1.69
N ASN A 314 -3.79 -7.33 -2.08
CA ASN A 314 -3.07 -8.23 -1.17
C ASN A 314 -1.82 -7.62 -0.54
N ILE A 315 -1.02 -6.86 -1.29
CA ILE A 315 0.24 -6.30 -0.79
C ILE A 315 0.11 -4.96 -0.06
N ASN A 316 -1.02 -4.25 -0.19
CA ASN A 316 -1.25 -2.98 0.48
C ASN A 316 -2.34 -3.04 1.56
N ASN A 317 -3.03 -4.17 1.70
CA ASN A 317 -4.17 -4.33 2.60
C ASN A 317 -3.74 -4.23 4.08
N GLN A 318 -4.25 -3.19 4.75
CA GLN A 318 -4.19 -3.03 6.20
C GLN A 318 -5.60 -3.16 6.78
N ASP A 319 -5.91 -4.34 7.34
CA ASP A 319 -7.20 -4.63 8.00
C ASP A 319 -8.45 -4.33 7.17
N GLY A 320 -8.34 -4.52 5.86
CA GLY A 320 -9.40 -4.27 4.88
C GLY A 320 -9.24 -2.96 4.11
N GLY A 321 -8.29 -2.10 4.47
CA GLY A 321 -8.11 -0.78 3.88
C GLY A 321 -6.85 -0.64 3.02
N LEU A 322 -6.97 0.12 1.93
CA LEU A 322 -5.85 0.71 1.19
C LEU A 322 -5.76 2.20 1.52
N TYR A 323 -4.56 2.66 1.86
CA TYR A 323 -4.31 3.99 2.43
C TYR A 323 -3.14 4.64 1.69
N LEU A 324 -3.34 5.82 1.12
CA LEU A 324 -2.41 6.44 0.16
C LEU A 324 -1.05 6.75 0.78
N LEU A 325 -1.04 7.27 2.01
CA LEU A 325 0.19 7.59 2.72
C LEU A 325 0.73 6.39 3.48
N HIS A 326 -0.11 5.67 4.25
CA HIS A 326 0.31 4.50 5.02
C HIS A 326 0.94 3.40 4.15
N SER A 327 0.51 3.20 2.89
CA SER A 327 1.13 2.21 1.99
C SER A 327 2.58 2.53 1.62
N SER A 328 3.14 3.65 2.09
CA SER A 328 4.55 4.03 1.93
C SER A 328 5.42 3.60 3.12
N LEU A 329 4.85 2.97 4.16
CA LEU A 329 5.59 2.44 5.30
C LEU A 329 6.14 1.05 4.98
N ASN A 330 7.45 0.91 4.93
CA ASN A 330 8.11 -0.36 4.65
C ASN A 330 8.17 -1.28 5.87
N HIS A 331 8.52 -2.54 5.62
CA HIS A 331 8.67 -3.56 6.65
C HIS A 331 10.00 -3.46 7.44
N ALA A 332 9.92 -3.70 8.75
CA ALA A 332 11.01 -4.20 9.58
C ALA A 332 10.49 -5.21 10.63
N CYS A 333 11.24 -6.29 10.91
CA CYS A 333 10.88 -7.22 11.99
C CYS A 333 11.06 -6.61 13.40
N THR A 334 11.73 -5.46 13.50
CA THR A 334 11.76 -4.60 14.68
C THR A 334 11.23 -3.23 14.26
N PRO A 335 9.90 -3.09 14.12
CA PRO A 335 9.32 -1.86 13.61
C PRO A 335 9.57 -0.71 14.59
N ASN A 336 9.57 0.51 14.07
CA ASN A 336 9.71 1.72 14.86
C ASN A 336 8.41 2.55 14.88
N THR A 337 7.37 2.04 14.24
CA THR A 337 6.00 2.57 14.24
C THR A 337 4.98 1.47 14.52
N VAL A 338 3.80 1.86 15.00
CA VAL A 338 2.66 1.00 15.35
C VAL A 338 1.42 1.54 14.65
N ILE A 339 0.57 0.62 14.19
CA ILE A 339 -0.73 0.94 13.61
C ILE A 339 -1.81 0.78 14.69
N ASP A 340 -2.48 1.88 15.00
CA ASP A 340 -3.66 1.91 15.85
C ASP A 340 -4.91 2.17 14.98
N HIS A 341 -6.10 1.82 15.48
CA HIS A 341 -7.37 2.18 14.83
C HIS A 341 -8.08 3.29 15.62
N PRO A 342 -8.37 4.45 15.00
CA PRO A 342 -8.95 5.60 15.72
C PRO A 342 -10.41 5.38 16.15
N GLY A 343 -11.10 4.40 15.57
CA GLY A 343 -12.50 4.11 15.87
C GLY A 343 -12.67 2.89 16.77
N ALA A 344 -13.38 3.06 17.89
CA ALA A 344 -13.72 1.93 18.75
C ALA A 344 -14.57 0.86 18.02
N GLY A 345 -14.11 -0.39 18.07
CA GLY A 345 -14.81 -1.55 17.51
C GLY A 345 -14.86 -1.58 15.97
N THR A 346 -14.00 -0.83 15.29
CA THR A 346 -13.88 -0.75 13.83
C THR A 346 -12.42 -0.64 13.42
N ASN A 347 -12.09 -1.20 12.25
CA ASN A 347 -10.77 -1.05 11.62
C ASN A 347 -10.81 -0.03 10.47
N TYR A 348 -11.88 0.77 10.38
CA TYR A 348 -12.02 1.82 9.39
C TYR A 348 -11.17 3.02 9.80
N GLY A 349 -10.02 3.17 9.16
CA GLY A 349 -9.02 4.18 9.47
C GLY A 349 -7.82 3.60 10.22
N VAL A 350 -6.68 4.25 10.03
CA VAL A 350 -5.41 3.94 10.68
C VAL A 350 -4.82 5.19 11.31
N SER A 351 -4.13 5.01 12.43
CA SER A 351 -3.32 6.03 13.08
C SER A 351 -1.91 5.47 13.27
N VAL A 352 -0.89 6.20 12.80
CA VAL A 352 0.50 5.75 12.85
C VAL A 352 1.19 6.41 14.03
N ARG A 353 1.61 5.61 15.01
CA ARG A 353 2.27 6.06 16.25
C ARG A 353 3.70 5.56 16.34
N LEU A 354 4.59 6.36 16.92
CA LEU A 354 5.99 5.96 17.12
C LEU A 354 6.15 4.94 18.26
N ALA A 355 6.80 3.81 17.98
CA ALA A 355 7.11 2.78 18.97
C ALA A 355 8.30 3.14 19.87
N ARG A 356 9.18 4.02 19.37
CA ARG A 356 10.34 4.57 20.07
C ARG A 356 10.70 5.94 19.52
N THR A 357 11.66 6.62 20.12
CA THR A 357 12.22 7.85 19.57
C THR A 357 12.88 7.58 18.20
N ILE A 358 12.63 8.47 17.24
CA ILE A 358 13.09 8.41 15.86
C ILE A 358 14.00 9.59 15.57
N LYS A 359 15.16 9.35 14.95
CA LYS A 359 16.07 10.42 14.55
C LYS A 359 15.61 11.08 13.24
N ARG A 360 16.05 12.32 13.01
CA ARG A 360 15.91 12.97 11.70
C ARG A 360 16.46 12.05 10.60
N ASP A 361 15.75 12.01 9.46
CA ASP A 361 16.06 11.20 8.28
C ASP A 361 16.05 9.67 8.48
N GLU A 362 15.62 9.19 9.65
CA GLU A 362 15.39 7.76 9.86
C GLU A 362 14.09 7.33 9.14
N GLN A 363 14.13 6.13 8.53
CA GLN A 363 12.97 5.54 7.86
C GLN A 363 11.94 5.06 8.88
N LEU A 364 10.67 5.35 8.61
CA LEU A 364 9.54 4.86 9.38
C LEU A 364 9.11 3.50 8.82
N GLN A 365 9.02 2.50 9.69
CA GLN A 365 8.78 1.12 9.31
C GLN A 365 7.77 0.47 10.25
N ILE A 366 6.85 -0.29 9.66
CA ILE A 366 5.89 -1.16 10.35
C ILE A 366 6.33 -2.62 10.21
N THR A 367 5.60 -3.55 10.83
CA THR A 367 5.77 -4.99 10.56
C THR A 367 4.63 -5.48 9.68
N TYR A 368 4.94 -6.36 8.73
CA TYR A 368 3.98 -6.93 7.76
C TYR A 368 3.63 -8.37 8.15
N CYS A 369 4.36 -8.94 9.10
CA CYS A 369 4.19 -10.29 9.62
C CYS A 369 4.17 -10.24 11.15
N ASP A 370 3.78 -11.35 11.77
CA ASP A 370 3.86 -11.47 13.23
C ASP A 370 5.35 -11.46 13.65
N PRO A 371 5.79 -10.44 14.42
CA PRO A 371 7.19 -10.32 14.81
C PRO A 371 7.62 -11.37 15.85
N ARG A 372 6.68 -12.13 16.43
CA ARG A 372 6.95 -13.25 17.36
C ARG A 372 7.37 -14.52 16.64
N TRP A 373 7.06 -14.67 15.35
CA TRP A 373 7.51 -15.82 14.56
C TRP A 373 9.03 -15.87 14.49
N LYS A 374 9.58 -17.08 14.35
CA LYS A 374 11.02 -17.30 14.14
C LYS A 374 11.49 -16.69 12.82
N ARG A 375 12.79 -16.35 12.73
CA ARG A 375 13.42 -15.76 11.54
C ARG A 375 12.98 -16.41 10.23
N ASP A 376 13.06 -17.72 10.12
CA ASP A 376 12.79 -18.43 8.87
C ASP A 376 11.33 -18.34 8.46
N THR A 377 10.40 -18.42 9.42
CA THR A 377 8.96 -18.24 9.18
C THR A 377 8.66 -16.82 8.70
N ARG A 378 9.25 -15.79 9.33
CA ARG A 378 9.09 -14.39 8.89
C ARG A 378 9.64 -14.19 7.48
N GLN A 379 10.83 -14.72 7.21
CA GLN A 379 11.45 -14.62 5.89
C GLN A 379 10.66 -15.35 4.81
N GLN A 380 10.15 -16.56 5.11
CA GLN A 380 9.32 -17.31 4.18
C GLN A 380 8.02 -16.55 3.87
N TYR A 381 7.34 -16.07 4.89
CA TYR A 381 6.11 -15.28 4.72
C TYR A 381 6.34 -14.02 3.88
N LEU A 382 7.40 -13.25 4.16
CA LEU A 382 7.71 -12.04 3.39
C LEU A 382 8.10 -12.32 1.94
N ARG A 383 8.77 -13.44 1.66
CA ARG A 383 9.09 -13.87 0.29
C ARG A 383 7.84 -14.29 -0.48
N THR A 384 6.94 -15.05 0.14
CA THR A 384 5.73 -15.55 -0.53
C THR A 384 4.67 -14.47 -0.68
N GLU A 385 4.44 -13.66 0.35
CA GLU A 385 3.32 -12.70 0.36
C GLU A 385 3.69 -11.31 -0.17
N TYR A 386 4.96 -10.90 -0.06
CA TYR A 386 5.45 -9.56 -0.40
C TYR A 386 6.67 -9.56 -1.33
N MET A 387 7.15 -10.73 -1.76
CA MET A 387 8.18 -10.89 -2.79
C MET A 387 9.52 -10.21 -2.46
N PHE A 388 9.89 -10.13 -1.17
CA PHE A 388 11.21 -9.64 -0.77
C PHE A 388 11.81 -10.43 0.38
N THR A 389 13.14 -10.32 0.54
CA THR A 389 13.88 -10.86 1.67
C THR A 389 14.24 -9.74 2.64
N CYS A 390 13.79 -9.84 3.90
CA CYS A 390 14.07 -8.81 4.89
C CYS A 390 15.56 -8.76 5.24
N LYS A 391 16.14 -7.56 5.31
CA LYS A 391 17.54 -7.32 5.70
C LYS A 391 17.68 -6.51 7.00
N CYS A 392 16.62 -6.48 7.82
CA CYS A 392 16.66 -5.78 9.11
C CYS A 392 17.61 -6.46 10.11
N LYS A 393 17.97 -5.77 11.19
CA LYS A 393 18.92 -6.24 12.21
C LYS A 393 18.59 -7.62 12.78
N ARG A 394 17.31 -7.93 13.02
CA ARG A 394 16.88 -9.26 13.51
C ARG A 394 17.06 -10.39 12.51
N CYS A 395 17.08 -10.08 11.22
CA CYS A 395 17.23 -11.07 10.15
C CYS A 395 18.69 -11.29 9.74
N THR A 396 19.55 -10.30 9.92
CA THR A 396 20.97 -10.36 9.55
C THR A 396 21.91 -10.53 10.75
N GLY A 397 21.47 -10.19 11.95
CA GLY A 397 22.25 -10.32 13.18
C GLY A 397 22.24 -11.73 13.78
N SER A 398 23.01 -11.94 14.84
CA SER A 398 22.98 -13.16 15.66
C SER A 398 21.77 -13.19 16.59
N ASP A 399 21.29 -12.04 17.03
CA ASP A 399 20.15 -11.89 17.93
C ASP A 399 18.83 -11.71 17.15
N ASP A 400 17.91 -12.65 17.32
CA ASP A 400 16.56 -12.63 16.74
C ASP A 400 15.47 -12.26 17.77
N THR A 401 15.84 -11.76 18.95
CA THR A 401 14.86 -11.40 19.97
C THR A 401 14.07 -10.16 19.58
N LEU A 402 12.77 -10.16 19.93
CA LEU A 402 11.95 -8.95 19.88
C LEU A 402 12.10 -8.25 21.23
N SER A 403 12.66 -7.05 21.25
CA SER A 403 12.81 -6.28 22.49
C SER A 403 11.45 -6.03 23.16
N GLU A 404 11.41 -6.15 24.49
CA GLU A 404 10.20 -5.96 25.30
C GLU A 404 9.53 -4.60 25.05
N GLU A 405 10.32 -3.53 24.88
CA GLU A 405 9.80 -2.19 24.57
C GLU A 405 8.95 -2.17 23.29
N ILE A 406 9.40 -2.86 22.25
CA ILE A 406 8.70 -2.93 20.96
C ILE A 406 7.50 -3.87 21.07
N ALA A 407 7.64 -5.00 21.76
CA ALA A 407 6.52 -5.92 22.01
C ALA A 407 5.36 -5.22 22.74
N GLN A 408 5.68 -4.47 23.80
CA GLN A 408 4.71 -3.66 24.54
C GLN A 408 4.06 -2.58 23.65
N SER A 409 4.86 -1.89 22.84
CA SER A 409 4.35 -0.84 21.95
C SER A 409 3.37 -1.38 20.90
N LEU A 410 3.58 -2.62 20.45
CA LEU A 410 2.71 -3.36 19.53
C LEU A 410 1.49 -4.01 20.20
N GLY A 411 1.36 -3.91 21.53
CA GLY A 411 0.26 -4.54 22.27
C GLY A 411 0.35 -6.07 22.29
N LEU A 412 1.54 -6.65 22.11
CA LEU A 412 1.76 -8.08 22.21
C LEU A 412 1.92 -8.41 23.71
N ALA A 413 0.93 -9.10 24.29
CA ALA A 413 1.03 -9.57 25.67
C ALA A 413 2.21 -10.55 25.83
N GLN A 414 2.85 -10.55 26.99
CA GLN A 414 3.71 -11.66 27.40
C GLN A 414 2.79 -12.85 27.69
N GLU A 415 2.96 -13.95 26.95
CA GLU A 415 2.32 -15.24 27.27
C GLU A 415 2.96 -15.87 28.50
#